data_AF-A0AAW9YUV1-F1
#
_entry.id   AF-A0AAW9YUV1-F1
#
_cell.length_a   1.000
_cell.length_b   1.000
_cell.length_c   1.000
_cell.angle_alpha   90.00
_cell.angle_beta   90.00
_cell.angle_gamma   90.00
#
_symmetry.space_group_name_H-M   'P 1'
#
loop_
_entity.id
_entity.type
_entity.pdbx_description
1 polymer ?
#
loop_
_entity_poly.entity_id
_entity_poly.type
_entity_poly.pdbx_seq_one_letter_code
_entity_poly.pdbx_strand_id
1 'polypeptide(L)'
;HYMHFVAQELREILAELGLRSVDELVGRTDLLTPSYKARKHPKARELNLNALLHQNEGERTKSIEQQHGLEHGFDLTELLPATHQAIERGVPFSGTFTIGNEQRNVGVITGSEITQQHGLKGLEPNTINVYTTGHAGQSLGAWIPQGLTLHHTGDANDYVGKGLSGGQIVVNAPNEARERDIIVGNVCFYGATSGSAYINGRAGERFCIRNSGVNVVVEGVGDHGLEYMTGGRVVILGDVGKNFGQGMSGGVSYIFPSDVEAFKAAHALNTLDFDAVTDAKEAEMLKQMLANHVTYTQSTKAQRILENFEEIG
;
A
#
# COMPACT_ATOMS: atom_id res chain seq x y z
N HIS A 1 -10.07 -30.67 18.85
CA HIS A 1 -9.41 -31.97 19.13
C HIS A 1 -8.24 -32.29 18.21
N TYR A 2 -8.28 -31.98 16.90
CA TYR A 2 -7.18 -32.25 15.95
C TYR A 2 -5.77 -31.87 16.48
N MET A 3 -5.57 -30.61 16.89
CA MET A 3 -4.25 -30.17 17.40
C MET A 3 -3.79 -30.93 18.65
N HIS A 4 -4.72 -31.39 19.49
CA HIS A 4 -4.38 -32.24 20.64
C HIS A 4 -3.93 -33.64 20.23
N PHE A 5 -4.54 -34.22 19.19
CA PHE A 5 -4.11 -35.51 18.64
C PHE A 5 -2.74 -35.41 18.00
N VAL A 6 -2.50 -34.38 17.18
CA VAL A 6 -1.17 -34.14 16.58
C VAL A 6 -0.10 -33.92 17.66
N ALA A 7 -0.40 -33.13 18.70
CA ALA A 7 0.53 -32.91 19.81
C ALA A 7 0.77 -34.17 20.66
N GLN A 8 -0.24 -35.01 20.83
CA GLN A 8 -0.14 -36.30 21.53
C GLN A 8 0.76 -37.27 20.75
N GLU A 9 0.51 -37.42 19.44
CA GLU A 9 1.34 -38.26 18.56
C GLU A 9 2.80 -37.79 18.54
N LEU A 10 3.03 -36.47 18.44
CA LEU A 10 4.38 -35.93 18.52
C LEU A 10 5.08 -36.27 19.84
N ARG A 11 4.37 -36.19 20.98
CA ARG A 11 4.91 -36.57 22.28
C ARG A 11 5.25 -38.06 22.37
N GLU A 12 4.44 -38.91 21.77
CA GLU A 12 4.70 -40.35 21.68
C GLU A 12 5.98 -40.61 20.86
N ILE A 13 6.12 -39.97 19.70
CA ILE A 13 7.34 -40.05 18.86
C ILE A 13 8.57 -39.52 19.61
N LEU A 14 8.47 -38.39 20.30
CA LEU A 14 9.57 -37.84 21.11
C LEU A 14 10.01 -38.85 22.17
N ALA A 15 9.05 -39.48 22.87
CA ALA A 15 9.33 -40.50 23.88
C ALA A 15 10.00 -41.75 23.27
N GLU A 16 9.56 -42.21 22.09
CA GLU A 16 10.19 -43.32 21.36
C GLU A 16 11.65 -43.00 20.98
N LEU A 17 11.94 -41.74 20.64
CA LEU A 17 13.29 -41.26 20.32
C LEU A 17 14.12 -40.92 21.58
N GLY A 18 13.55 -41.05 22.78
CA GLY A 18 14.21 -40.71 24.05
C GLY A 18 14.37 -39.22 24.32
N LEU A 19 13.59 -38.37 23.64
CA LEU A 19 13.60 -36.92 23.74
C LEU A 19 12.44 -36.44 24.61
N ARG A 20 12.64 -35.34 25.34
CA ARG A 20 11.66 -34.78 26.28
C ARG A 20 10.97 -33.53 25.76
N SER A 21 11.53 -32.89 24.74
CA SER A 21 11.01 -31.64 24.17
C SER A 21 11.25 -31.57 22.67
N VAL A 22 10.53 -30.66 22.01
CA VAL A 22 10.76 -30.36 20.59
C VAL A 22 12.14 -29.74 20.39
N ASP A 23 12.61 -28.90 21.30
CA ASP A 23 13.93 -28.26 21.20
C ASP A 23 15.07 -29.29 21.17
N GLU A 24 14.93 -30.41 21.88
CA GLU A 24 15.89 -31.53 21.82
C GLU A 24 15.87 -32.26 20.46
N LEU A 25 14.77 -32.16 19.71
CA LEU A 25 14.60 -32.76 18.38
C LEU A 25 15.07 -31.83 17.25
N VAL A 26 14.97 -30.51 17.40
CA VAL A 26 15.31 -29.54 16.34
C VAL A 26 16.74 -29.76 15.83
N GLY A 27 16.88 -29.95 14.51
CA GLY A 27 18.18 -30.15 13.87
C GLY A 27 18.84 -31.52 14.07
N ARG A 28 18.19 -32.48 14.73
CA ARG A 28 18.68 -33.87 14.92
C ARG A 28 18.52 -34.75 13.67
N THR A 29 19.07 -34.33 12.53
CA THR A 29 19.10 -35.16 11.31
C THR A 29 19.89 -36.47 11.48
N ASP A 30 20.69 -36.60 12.54
CA ASP A 30 21.30 -37.87 12.97
C ASP A 30 20.29 -38.93 13.40
N LEU A 31 19.08 -38.54 13.80
CA LEU A 31 17.97 -39.47 14.11
C LEU A 31 17.23 -39.96 12.85
N LEU A 32 17.61 -39.45 11.67
CA LEU A 32 17.01 -39.83 10.40
C LEU A 32 17.93 -40.78 9.63
N THR A 33 17.34 -41.75 8.94
CA THR A 33 18.07 -42.67 8.08
C THR A 33 17.28 -42.96 6.80
N PRO A 34 17.93 -43.15 5.63
CA PRO A 34 17.23 -43.53 4.42
C PRO A 34 16.46 -44.84 4.62
N SER A 35 15.18 -44.84 4.25
CA SER A 35 14.34 -46.03 4.38
C SER A 35 14.92 -47.20 3.58
N TYR A 36 14.98 -48.38 4.20
CA TYR A 36 15.39 -49.61 3.52
C TYR A 36 14.52 -49.93 2.29
N LYS A 37 13.25 -49.48 2.27
CA LYS A 37 12.36 -49.62 1.11
C LYS A 37 12.88 -48.88 -0.13
N ALA A 38 13.55 -47.73 0.06
CA ALA A 38 14.12 -46.97 -1.04
C ALA A 38 15.19 -47.76 -1.81
N ARG A 39 15.96 -48.62 -1.11
CA ARG A 39 16.98 -49.49 -1.73
C ARG A 39 16.40 -50.53 -2.69
N LYS A 40 15.15 -50.95 -2.47
CA LYS A 40 14.46 -51.93 -3.32
C LYS A 40 13.84 -51.31 -4.57
N HIS A 41 13.51 -50.02 -4.54
CA HIS A 41 12.86 -49.34 -5.65
C HIS A 41 13.89 -48.87 -6.69
N PRO A 42 13.71 -49.18 -8.00
CA PRO A 42 14.70 -48.87 -9.04
C PRO A 42 15.09 -47.40 -9.13
N LYS A 43 14.13 -46.48 -9.00
CA LYS A 43 14.39 -45.03 -9.06
C LYS A 43 14.77 -44.41 -7.72
N ALA A 44 14.28 -44.97 -6.61
CA ALA A 44 14.47 -44.32 -5.30
C ALA A 44 15.87 -44.60 -4.72
N ARG A 45 16.51 -45.70 -5.13
CA ARG A 45 17.89 -46.02 -4.74
C ARG A 45 18.92 -45.02 -5.28
N GLU A 46 18.57 -44.28 -6.33
CA GLU A 46 19.44 -43.30 -7.00
C GLU A 46 19.42 -41.93 -6.31
N LEU A 47 18.48 -41.71 -5.38
CA LEU A 47 18.39 -40.46 -4.64
C LEU A 47 19.56 -40.31 -3.66
N ASN A 48 20.31 -39.22 -3.81
CA ASN A 48 21.32 -38.82 -2.84
C ASN A 48 20.70 -37.89 -1.79
N LEU A 49 20.54 -38.40 -0.57
CA LEU A 49 19.93 -37.66 0.56
C LEU A 49 20.98 -36.99 1.48
N ASN A 50 22.27 -37.00 1.11
CA ASN A 50 23.34 -36.52 1.99
C ASN A 50 23.14 -35.06 2.42
N ALA A 51 22.63 -34.20 1.54
CA ALA A 51 22.35 -32.80 1.88
C ALA A 51 21.24 -32.66 2.94
N LEU A 52 20.27 -33.58 2.99
CA LEU A 52 19.19 -33.56 3.98
C LEU A 52 19.62 -34.17 5.32
N LEU A 53 20.54 -35.12 5.29
CA LEU A 53 21.06 -35.81 6.48
C LEU A 53 22.33 -35.16 7.03
N HIS A 54 22.81 -34.09 6.40
CA HIS A 54 23.98 -33.37 6.87
C HIS A 54 23.71 -32.77 8.25
N GLN A 55 24.68 -32.92 9.15
CA GLN A 55 24.66 -32.38 10.50
C GLN A 55 25.59 -31.16 10.52
N ASN A 56 25.02 -29.97 10.68
CA ASN A 56 25.81 -28.76 10.89
C ASN A 56 26.41 -28.77 12.31
N GLU A 57 27.63 -28.27 12.42
CA GLU A 57 28.28 -28.00 13.71
C GLU A 57 27.73 -26.71 14.34
N GLY A 58 27.65 -26.65 15.68
CA GLY A 58 27.16 -25.48 16.43
C GLY A 58 25.79 -25.66 17.07
N GLU A 59 25.25 -24.57 17.63
CA GLU A 59 23.92 -24.55 18.24
C GLU A 59 22.82 -24.76 17.19
N ARG A 60 21.81 -25.56 17.56
CA ARG A 60 20.74 -26.01 16.64
C ARG A 60 19.40 -25.35 16.94
N THR A 61 19.33 -24.58 18.03
CA THR A 61 18.15 -23.89 18.51
C THR A 61 18.26 -22.39 18.24
N LYS A 62 17.14 -21.68 18.39
CA LYS A 62 17.11 -20.22 18.25
C LYS A 62 18.14 -19.59 19.19
N SER A 63 19.11 -18.88 18.62
CA SER A 63 20.20 -18.23 19.36
C SER A 63 20.14 -16.69 19.31
N ILE A 64 19.27 -16.12 18.47
CA ILE A 64 19.19 -14.68 18.24
C ILE A 64 17.73 -14.24 18.34
N GLU A 65 17.48 -13.17 19.09
CA GLU A 65 16.20 -12.48 19.08
C GLU A 65 16.02 -11.66 17.81
N GLN A 66 14.78 -11.54 17.34
CA GLN A 66 14.49 -10.79 16.13
C GLN A 66 14.63 -9.29 16.42
N GLN A 67 15.58 -8.63 15.75
CA GLN A 67 15.75 -7.17 15.82
C GLN A 67 15.25 -6.54 14.53
N HIS A 68 14.19 -5.74 14.64
CA HIS A 68 13.54 -5.11 13.49
C HIS A 68 14.05 -3.69 13.22
N GLY A 69 14.75 -3.05 14.17
CA GLY A 69 15.25 -1.68 14.05
C GLY A 69 14.15 -0.61 13.96
N LEU A 70 12.92 -0.94 14.40
CA LEU A 70 11.77 -0.04 14.33
C LEU A 70 11.93 1.16 15.26
N GLU A 71 12.64 0.96 16.37
CA GLU A 71 12.98 1.97 17.38
C GLU A 71 13.75 3.17 16.82
N HIS A 72 14.34 3.03 15.63
CA HIS A 72 15.03 4.10 14.91
C HIS A 72 14.20 4.71 13.78
N GLY A 73 12.99 4.20 13.55
CA GLY A 73 12.09 4.65 12.49
C GLY A 73 11.39 5.96 12.85
N PHE A 74 11.20 6.81 11.83
CA PHE A 74 10.59 8.14 11.96
C PHE A 74 9.30 8.18 12.79
N ASP A 75 8.42 7.20 12.63
CA ASP A 75 7.17 7.18 13.38
C ASP A 75 7.42 7.06 14.89
N LEU A 76 8.28 6.14 15.33
CA LEU A 76 8.53 5.94 16.77
C LEU A 76 9.40 7.04 17.38
N THR A 77 10.30 7.63 16.58
CA THR A 77 11.23 8.65 17.08
C THR A 77 10.64 10.06 17.04
N GLU A 78 9.79 10.38 16.05
CA GLU A 78 9.31 11.74 15.80
C GLU A 78 7.78 11.83 15.83
N LEU A 79 7.08 11.10 14.95
CA LEU A 79 5.67 11.38 14.66
C LEU A 79 4.72 10.92 15.78
N LEU A 80 4.87 9.68 16.26
CA LEU A 80 4.03 9.13 17.32
C LEU A 80 4.21 9.92 18.64
N PRO A 81 5.43 10.24 19.11
CA PRO A 81 5.61 11.12 20.27
C PRO A 81 4.92 12.47 20.10
N ALA A 82 5.04 13.10 18.93
CA ALA A 82 4.44 14.40 18.65
C ALA A 82 2.89 14.35 18.64
N THR A 83 2.32 13.24 18.20
CA THR A 83 0.86 13.07 18.03
C THR A 83 0.17 12.37 19.20
N HIS A 84 0.91 11.89 20.20
CA HIS A 84 0.37 11.08 21.31
C HIS A 84 -0.87 11.71 21.98
N GLN A 85 -0.82 13.00 22.33
CA GLN A 85 -1.96 13.68 22.96
C GLN A 85 -3.17 13.81 22.03
N ALA A 86 -2.92 14.03 20.74
CA ALA A 86 -3.97 14.13 19.73
C ALA A 86 -4.68 12.80 19.54
N ILE A 87 -3.92 11.71 19.54
CA ILE A 87 -4.47 10.35 19.48
C ILE A 87 -5.27 10.06 20.77
N GLU A 88 -4.69 10.26 21.95
CA GLU A 88 -5.33 9.91 23.22
C GLU A 88 -6.64 10.69 23.45
N ARG A 89 -6.66 11.99 23.11
CA ARG A 89 -7.76 12.90 23.47
C ARG A 89 -8.65 13.28 22.28
N GLY A 90 -8.30 12.89 21.06
CA GLY A 90 -8.98 13.33 19.85
C GLY A 90 -8.92 14.84 19.63
N VAL A 91 -7.83 15.49 20.05
CA VAL A 91 -7.65 16.94 19.88
C VAL A 91 -6.85 17.25 18.61
N PRO A 92 -7.10 18.39 17.94
CA PRO A 92 -6.38 18.74 16.72
C PRO A 92 -4.86 18.84 16.93
N PHE A 93 -4.09 18.32 15.97
CA PHE A 93 -2.65 18.46 15.87
C PHE A 93 -2.24 18.87 14.46
N SER A 94 -1.21 19.72 14.39
CA SER A 94 -0.53 20.10 13.17
C SER A 94 0.97 20.15 13.42
N GLY A 95 1.76 19.47 12.60
CA GLY A 95 3.22 19.43 12.73
C GLY A 95 3.93 19.39 11.39
N THR A 96 5.11 20.00 11.32
CA THR A 96 5.94 20.04 10.11
C THR A 96 7.25 19.30 10.32
N PHE A 97 7.62 18.46 9.36
CA PHE A 97 8.82 17.63 9.41
C PHE A 97 9.56 17.65 8.06
N THR A 98 10.85 17.35 8.09
CA THR A 98 11.65 17.11 6.88
C THR A 98 12.01 15.64 6.82
N ILE A 99 11.73 14.99 5.70
CA ILE A 99 12.00 13.56 5.50
C ILE A 99 12.84 13.33 4.24
N GLY A 100 13.70 12.32 4.31
CA GLY A 100 14.48 11.79 3.21
C GLY A 100 14.03 10.38 2.82
N ASN A 101 14.64 9.84 1.76
CA ASN A 101 14.20 8.59 1.15
C ASN A 101 14.41 7.36 2.06
N GLU A 102 15.22 7.51 3.11
CA GLU A 102 15.45 6.50 4.15
C GLU A 102 14.25 6.37 5.11
N GLN A 103 13.46 7.43 5.28
CA GLN A 103 12.21 7.40 6.06
C GLN A 103 11.11 6.73 5.24
N ARG A 104 11.03 5.41 5.40
CA ARG A 104 10.00 4.53 4.82
C ARG A 104 8.84 4.36 5.78
N ASN A 105 7.66 4.03 5.24
CA ASN A 105 6.46 3.71 6.03
C ASN A 105 5.99 4.85 6.96
N VAL A 106 6.24 6.11 6.58
CA VAL A 106 5.83 7.27 7.38
C VAL A 106 4.32 7.26 7.59
N GLY A 107 3.90 7.33 8.84
CA GLY A 107 2.52 7.31 9.30
C GLY A 107 1.96 5.93 9.63
N VAL A 108 2.66 4.82 9.33
CA VAL A 108 2.14 3.45 9.55
C VAL A 108 1.97 3.12 11.03
N ILE A 109 2.98 3.39 11.86
CA ILE A 109 2.92 3.06 13.30
C ILE A 109 1.99 4.06 14.00
N THR A 110 2.05 5.34 13.63
CA THR A 110 1.10 6.35 14.14
C THR A 110 -0.34 5.98 13.79
N GLY A 111 -0.59 5.53 12.56
CA GLY A 111 -1.91 5.04 12.12
C GLY A 111 -2.35 3.76 12.83
N SER A 112 -1.42 2.87 13.13
CA SER A 112 -1.68 1.69 13.97
C SER A 112 -2.13 2.10 15.38
N GLU A 113 -1.48 3.09 16.00
CA GLU A 113 -1.87 3.57 17.33
C GLU A 113 -3.27 4.19 17.32
N ILE A 114 -3.60 5.00 16.30
CA ILE A 114 -4.96 5.52 16.11
C ILE A 114 -5.97 4.37 16.04
N THR A 115 -5.66 3.33 15.25
CA THR A 115 -6.56 2.18 15.07
C THR A 115 -6.70 1.36 16.35
N GLN A 116 -5.62 1.18 17.12
CA GLN A 116 -5.65 0.47 18.39
C GLN A 116 -6.53 1.17 19.43
N GLN A 117 -6.50 2.50 19.48
CA GLN A 117 -7.27 3.28 20.44
C GLN A 117 -8.72 3.56 20.00
N HIS A 118 -8.94 3.83 18.71
CA HIS A 118 -10.24 4.30 18.18
C HIS A 118 -10.96 3.30 17.26
N GLY A 119 -10.33 2.16 16.99
CA GLY A 119 -10.87 1.12 16.11
C GLY A 119 -11.04 1.60 14.66
N LEU A 120 -11.92 0.94 13.92
CA LEU A 120 -12.19 1.23 12.51
C LEU A 120 -12.78 2.62 12.26
N LYS A 121 -13.41 3.24 13.27
CA LYS A 121 -13.95 4.61 13.14
C LYS A 121 -12.81 5.64 12.99
N GLY A 122 -11.66 5.37 13.59
CA GLY A 122 -10.55 6.31 13.66
C GLY A 122 -10.93 7.59 14.40
N LEU A 123 -10.20 8.66 14.11
CA LEU A 123 -10.48 10.00 14.62
C LEU A 123 -11.41 10.76 13.66
N GLU A 124 -11.92 11.92 14.10
CA GLU A 124 -12.61 12.83 13.19
C GLU A 124 -11.66 13.27 12.06
N PRO A 125 -12.14 13.47 10.82
CA PRO A 125 -11.28 13.84 9.69
C PRO A 125 -10.40 15.07 9.99
N ASN A 126 -9.14 15.04 9.54
CA ASN A 126 -8.15 16.10 9.77
C ASN A 126 -7.86 16.42 11.24
N THR A 127 -8.08 15.48 12.17
CA THR A 127 -7.64 15.65 13.57
C THR A 127 -6.11 15.76 13.65
N ILE A 128 -5.37 14.97 12.88
CA ILE A 128 -3.91 14.98 12.86
C ILE A 128 -3.45 15.34 11.45
N ASN A 129 -2.89 16.54 11.28
CA ASN A 129 -2.32 17.01 10.02
C ASN A 129 -0.80 17.00 10.13
N VAL A 130 -0.15 16.25 9.24
CA VAL A 130 1.30 16.11 9.21
C VAL A 130 1.80 16.68 7.90
N TYR A 131 2.57 17.75 7.98
CA TYR A 131 3.22 18.38 6.85
C TYR A 131 4.66 17.88 6.76
N THR A 132 5.03 17.37 5.60
CA THR A 132 6.37 16.85 5.35
C THR A 132 6.96 17.49 4.11
N THR A 133 8.27 17.73 4.11
CA THR A 133 9.00 18.21 2.93
C THR A 133 10.21 17.31 2.64
N GLY A 134 10.62 17.22 1.38
CA GLY A 134 11.82 16.49 0.96
C GLY A 134 11.53 15.34 0.00
N HIS A 135 12.08 14.16 0.27
CA HIS A 135 11.99 12.98 -0.60
C HIS A 135 11.46 11.80 0.20
N ALA A 136 10.17 11.50 0.16
CA ALA A 136 9.62 10.42 0.96
C ALA A 136 10.12 9.04 0.49
N GLY A 137 10.48 8.18 1.44
CA GLY A 137 10.80 6.79 1.18
C GLY A 137 9.57 5.97 0.72
N GLN A 138 9.79 4.68 0.52
CA GLN A 138 8.71 3.75 0.14
C GLN A 138 7.58 3.74 1.18
N SER A 139 6.35 3.53 0.69
CA SER A 139 5.15 3.32 1.52
C SER A 139 4.73 4.53 2.37
N LEU A 140 4.93 5.76 1.88
CA LEU A 140 4.37 6.96 2.52
C LEU A 140 2.86 6.80 2.73
N GLY A 141 2.40 6.93 3.98
CA GLY A 141 0.97 6.87 4.31
C GLY A 141 0.32 5.50 4.08
N ALA A 142 1.08 4.40 4.12
CA ALA A 142 0.47 3.09 4.03
C ALA A 142 -0.46 2.82 5.23
N TRP A 143 -1.64 2.23 4.97
CA TRP A 143 -2.64 1.85 5.96
C TRP A 143 -3.07 2.94 6.98
N ILE A 144 -2.90 4.22 6.65
CA ILE A 144 -3.30 5.28 7.57
C ILE A 144 -4.84 5.34 7.68
N PRO A 145 -5.39 5.38 8.90
CA PRO A 145 -6.83 5.39 9.13
C PRO A 145 -7.41 6.81 9.04
N GLN A 146 -8.74 6.90 9.15
CA GLN A 146 -9.43 8.18 9.24
C GLN A 146 -8.88 9.05 10.38
N GLY A 147 -8.70 10.33 10.07
CA GLY A 147 -8.24 11.37 10.99
C GLY A 147 -6.74 11.65 10.95
N LEU A 148 -5.95 10.81 10.27
CA LEU A 148 -4.58 11.14 9.87
C LEU A 148 -4.54 11.65 8.42
N THR A 149 -4.08 12.89 8.26
CA THR A 149 -3.89 13.56 6.99
C THR A 149 -2.41 13.87 6.78
N LEU A 150 -1.80 13.30 5.74
CA LEU A 150 -0.41 13.56 5.36
C LEU A 150 -0.37 14.53 4.18
N HIS A 151 0.28 15.68 4.37
CA HIS A 151 0.63 16.61 3.32
C HIS A 151 2.14 16.48 3.04
N HIS A 152 2.51 16.11 1.82
CA HIS A 152 3.91 16.01 1.40
C HIS A 152 4.20 16.98 0.27
N THR A 153 5.21 17.83 0.45
CA THR A 153 5.74 18.69 -0.61
C THR A 153 7.12 18.17 -1.03
N GLY A 154 7.22 17.64 -2.24
CA GLY A 154 8.39 16.90 -2.68
C GLY A 154 8.05 15.79 -3.66
N ASP A 155 8.88 14.74 -3.67
CA ASP A 155 8.59 13.49 -4.37
C ASP A 155 8.59 12.31 -3.40
N ALA A 156 7.82 11.28 -3.73
CA ALA A 156 7.68 10.07 -2.94
C ALA A 156 7.98 8.84 -3.80
N ASN A 157 8.67 7.87 -3.22
CA ASN A 157 8.95 6.59 -3.87
C ASN A 157 7.69 5.70 -3.98
N ASP A 158 7.88 4.45 -4.36
CA ASP A 158 6.80 3.48 -4.57
C ASP A 158 5.88 3.30 -3.35
N TYR A 159 4.67 2.80 -3.62
CA TYR A 159 3.69 2.36 -2.62
C TYR A 159 3.05 3.47 -1.77
N VAL A 160 3.03 4.72 -2.25
CA VAL A 160 2.26 5.79 -1.58
C VAL A 160 0.83 5.34 -1.36
N GLY A 161 0.34 5.44 -0.11
CA GLY A 161 -1.02 5.05 0.25
C GLY A 161 -1.32 3.56 0.07
N LYS A 162 -0.32 2.67 0.06
CA LYS A 162 -0.54 1.21 0.04
C LYS A 162 -1.54 0.82 1.14
N GLY A 163 -2.62 0.16 0.76
CA GLY A 163 -3.66 -0.26 1.68
C GLY A 163 -4.34 0.87 2.44
N LEU A 164 -4.41 2.09 1.89
CA LEU A 164 -5.07 3.23 2.53
C LEU A 164 -6.47 2.85 3.06
N SER A 165 -6.75 3.22 4.31
CA SER A 165 -7.87 2.72 5.11
C SER A 165 -8.64 3.85 5.82
N GLY A 166 -8.83 4.97 5.13
CA GLY A 166 -9.69 6.06 5.57
C GLY A 166 -8.98 7.40 5.73
N GLY A 167 -7.65 7.41 5.81
CA GLY A 167 -6.88 8.65 5.90
C GLY A 167 -6.84 9.44 4.59
N GLN A 168 -6.15 10.57 4.63
CA GLN A 168 -5.95 11.44 3.47
C GLN A 168 -4.47 11.65 3.16
N ILE A 169 -4.10 11.59 1.88
CA ILE A 169 -2.74 11.85 1.42
C ILE A 169 -2.75 12.94 0.35
N VAL A 170 -1.96 13.96 0.55
CA VAL A 170 -1.73 15.04 -0.41
C VAL A 170 -0.26 15.03 -0.78
N VAL A 171 0.05 14.96 -2.08
CA VAL A 171 1.44 15.08 -2.57
C VAL A 171 1.51 16.20 -3.61
N ASN A 172 2.31 17.21 -3.29
CA ASN A 172 2.48 18.40 -4.11
C ASN A 172 3.88 18.46 -4.69
N ALA A 173 3.98 18.72 -6.00
CA ALA A 173 5.23 19.12 -6.60
C ALA A 173 5.69 20.46 -5.99
N PRO A 174 6.96 20.62 -5.59
CA PRO A 174 7.43 21.86 -4.98
C PRO A 174 7.51 23.06 -5.96
N ASN A 175 7.32 22.84 -7.26
CA ASN A 175 7.23 23.90 -8.27
C ASN A 175 6.36 23.47 -9.46
N GLU A 176 5.73 24.46 -10.11
CA GLU A 176 4.85 24.27 -11.29
C GLU A 176 5.57 23.53 -12.44
N ALA A 177 6.89 23.65 -12.55
CA ALA A 177 7.67 23.00 -13.61
C ALA A 177 7.66 21.46 -13.49
N ARG A 178 7.41 20.92 -12.29
CA ARG A 178 7.38 19.47 -12.03
C ARG A 178 5.97 18.86 -12.05
N GLU A 179 4.91 19.62 -12.32
CA GLU A 179 3.53 19.09 -12.44
C GLU A 179 3.41 18.02 -13.56
N ARG A 180 4.32 18.05 -14.55
CA ARG A 180 4.36 17.05 -15.63
C ARG A 180 5.26 15.85 -15.33
N ASP A 181 6.02 15.91 -14.24
CA ASP A 181 6.97 14.86 -13.87
C ASP A 181 6.29 13.80 -13.01
N ILE A 182 6.96 12.65 -12.92
CA ILE A 182 6.60 11.62 -11.94
C ILE A 182 7.03 12.12 -10.56
N ILE A 183 6.06 12.32 -9.66
CA ILE A 183 6.29 12.77 -8.28
C ILE A 183 5.92 11.70 -7.24
N VAL A 184 5.17 10.68 -7.64
CA VAL A 184 4.94 9.47 -6.85
C VAL A 184 5.30 8.23 -7.66
N GLY A 185 5.96 7.27 -7.01
CA GLY A 185 6.45 6.06 -7.66
C GLY A 185 5.36 5.07 -8.10
N ASN A 186 5.74 3.81 -8.21
CA ASN A 186 4.89 2.74 -8.70
C ASN A 186 3.97 2.19 -7.61
N VAL A 187 2.91 1.49 -8.02
CA VAL A 187 2.07 0.66 -7.15
C VAL A 187 1.43 1.47 -6.00
N CYS A 188 1.17 2.75 -6.26
CA CYS A 188 0.47 3.62 -5.32
C CYS A 188 -0.97 3.13 -5.10
N PHE A 189 -1.47 3.26 -3.87
CA PHE A 189 -2.82 2.87 -3.46
C PHE A 189 -3.15 1.39 -3.66
N TYR A 190 -2.12 0.53 -3.65
CA TYR A 190 -2.30 -0.91 -3.79
C TYR A 190 -3.25 -1.47 -2.72
N GLY A 191 -4.39 -2.00 -3.16
CA GLY A 191 -5.35 -2.63 -2.26
C GLY A 191 -6.01 -1.66 -1.28
N ALA A 192 -5.98 -0.36 -1.55
CA ALA A 192 -6.65 0.64 -0.72
C ALA A 192 -8.16 0.39 -0.66
N THR A 193 -8.77 0.66 0.50
CA THR A 193 -10.17 0.30 0.81
C THR A 193 -11.06 1.51 1.09
N SER A 194 -10.48 2.61 1.57
CA SER A 194 -11.18 3.87 1.83
C SER A 194 -10.18 5.01 2.01
N GLY A 195 -10.68 6.25 2.01
CA GLY A 195 -9.86 7.44 2.16
C GLY A 195 -9.84 8.30 0.90
N SER A 196 -8.96 9.30 0.89
CA SER A 196 -8.81 10.19 -0.27
C SER A 196 -7.36 10.55 -0.55
N ALA A 197 -7.03 10.83 -1.81
CA ALA A 197 -5.72 11.35 -2.14
C ALA A 197 -5.71 12.36 -3.29
N TYR A 198 -4.77 13.29 -3.25
CA TYR A 198 -4.63 14.39 -4.20
C TYR A 198 -3.16 14.58 -4.56
N ILE A 199 -2.81 14.31 -5.83
CA ILE A 199 -1.43 14.24 -6.30
C ILE A 199 -1.23 15.25 -7.44
N ASN A 200 -0.56 16.37 -7.17
CA ASN A 200 -0.28 17.42 -8.16
C ASN A 200 0.99 17.08 -8.94
N GLY A 201 0.86 16.06 -9.78
CA GLY A 201 1.89 15.55 -10.67
C GLY A 201 1.55 14.15 -11.18
N ARG A 202 2.45 13.52 -11.93
CA ARG A 202 2.24 12.18 -12.45
C ARG A 202 2.63 11.10 -11.45
N ALA A 203 1.95 9.96 -11.55
CA ALA A 203 2.35 8.73 -10.88
C ALA A 203 3.06 7.77 -11.84
N GLY A 204 3.86 6.87 -11.27
CA GLY A 204 4.47 5.75 -11.98
C GLY A 204 3.47 4.67 -12.43
N GLU A 205 3.97 3.45 -12.60
CA GLU A 205 3.21 2.30 -13.08
C GLU A 205 2.29 1.71 -12.00
N ARG A 206 1.27 0.94 -12.43
CA ARG A 206 0.34 0.20 -11.55
C ARG A 206 -0.36 1.08 -10.51
N PHE A 207 -0.64 2.32 -10.88
CA PHE A 207 -1.36 3.25 -10.03
C PHE A 207 -2.76 2.73 -9.68
N CYS A 208 -3.14 2.75 -8.41
CA CYS A 208 -4.42 2.24 -7.90
C CYS A 208 -4.70 0.77 -8.28
N ILE A 209 -3.66 -0.06 -8.42
CA ILE A 209 -3.82 -1.50 -8.60
C ILE A 209 -4.62 -2.10 -7.44
N ARG A 210 -5.69 -2.85 -7.74
CA ARG A 210 -6.60 -3.42 -6.74
C ARG A 210 -7.25 -2.41 -5.79
N ASN A 211 -7.38 -1.14 -6.21
CA ASN A 211 -8.18 -0.17 -5.47
C ASN A 211 -9.61 -0.71 -5.28
N SER A 212 -10.08 -0.69 -4.04
CA SER A 212 -11.39 -1.21 -3.64
C SER A 212 -12.28 -0.14 -3.00
N GLY A 213 -11.82 1.12 -2.90
CA GLY A 213 -12.65 2.18 -2.31
C GLY A 213 -12.00 3.54 -2.06
N VAL A 214 -10.73 3.77 -2.41
CA VAL A 214 -10.14 5.12 -2.29
C VAL A 214 -10.61 6.04 -3.42
N ASN A 215 -10.84 7.31 -3.10
CA ASN A 215 -11.09 8.37 -4.07
C ASN A 215 -9.80 9.18 -4.32
N VAL A 216 -9.29 9.21 -5.55
CA VAL A 216 -7.98 9.81 -5.86
C VAL A 216 -8.07 10.78 -7.04
N VAL A 217 -7.32 11.89 -6.97
CA VAL A 217 -7.07 12.79 -8.11
C VAL A 217 -5.56 12.83 -8.38
N VAL A 218 -5.15 12.64 -9.63
CA VAL A 218 -3.75 12.64 -10.09
C VAL A 218 -3.65 13.27 -11.48
N GLU A 219 -2.49 13.82 -11.87
CA GLU A 219 -2.33 14.56 -13.13
C GLU A 219 -1.77 13.73 -14.30
N GLY A 220 -1.68 12.41 -14.12
CA GLY A 220 -1.31 11.44 -15.13
C GLY A 220 -0.73 10.19 -14.48
N VAL A 221 -0.76 9.07 -15.20
CA VAL A 221 -0.25 7.79 -14.68
C VAL A 221 0.60 7.07 -15.72
N GLY A 222 1.47 6.17 -15.25
CA GLY A 222 2.23 5.26 -16.10
C GLY A 222 1.40 4.06 -16.59
N ASP A 223 2.10 3.01 -17.01
CA ASP A 223 1.48 1.78 -17.52
C ASP A 223 0.72 1.04 -16.41
N HIS A 224 -0.27 0.25 -16.80
CA HIS A 224 -1.06 -0.63 -15.93
C HIS A 224 -1.87 0.10 -14.85
N GLY A 225 -2.24 1.37 -15.08
CA GLY A 225 -3.13 2.10 -14.19
C GLY A 225 -4.47 1.38 -14.01
N LEU A 226 -4.99 1.37 -12.79
CA LEU A 226 -6.28 0.78 -12.37
C LEU A 226 -6.41 -0.73 -12.58
N GLU A 227 -5.29 -1.45 -12.73
CA GLU A 227 -5.31 -2.91 -12.88
C GLU A 227 -6.04 -3.56 -11.69
N TYR A 228 -7.00 -4.46 -11.96
CA TYR A 228 -7.80 -5.15 -10.95
C TYR A 228 -8.57 -4.24 -9.96
N MET A 229 -8.84 -2.98 -10.31
CA MET A 229 -9.68 -2.11 -9.48
C MET A 229 -11.11 -2.68 -9.35
N THR A 230 -11.65 -2.64 -8.14
CA THR A 230 -12.98 -3.20 -7.77
C THR A 230 -13.91 -2.17 -7.12
N GLY A 231 -13.39 -1.00 -6.76
CA GLY A 231 -14.16 0.07 -6.15
C GLY A 231 -13.36 1.36 -5.98
N GLY A 232 -14.03 2.42 -5.53
CA GLY A 232 -13.46 3.75 -5.43
C GLY A 232 -13.61 4.57 -6.71
N ARG A 233 -13.04 5.77 -6.72
CA ARG A 233 -13.11 6.70 -7.84
C ARG A 233 -11.76 7.34 -8.13
N VAL A 234 -11.33 7.31 -9.38
CA VAL A 234 -10.02 7.87 -9.75
C VAL A 234 -10.17 8.90 -10.86
N VAL A 235 -9.79 10.14 -10.57
CA VAL A 235 -9.73 11.22 -11.54
C VAL A 235 -8.29 11.35 -12.03
N ILE A 236 -8.07 11.24 -13.34
CA ILE A 236 -6.76 11.38 -13.97
C ILE A 236 -6.82 12.57 -14.90
N LEU A 237 -6.23 13.68 -14.46
CA LEU A 237 -6.13 14.92 -15.19
C LEU A 237 -4.98 14.82 -16.19
N GLY A 238 -4.99 13.89 -17.12
CA GLY A 238 -3.92 13.73 -18.11
C GLY A 238 -3.88 12.37 -18.79
N ASP A 239 -2.81 12.15 -19.56
CA ASP A 239 -2.61 10.90 -20.27
C ASP A 239 -2.26 9.73 -19.34
N VAL A 240 -2.63 8.54 -19.76
CA VAL A 240 -2.34 7.27 -19.08
C VAL A 240 -1.38 6.41 -19.92
N GLY A 241 -0.69 5.48 -19.27
CA GLY A 241 0.13 4.49 -19.96
C GLY A 241 -0.66 3.30 -20.52
N LYS A 242 0.07 2.31 -21.02
CA LYS A 242 -0.47 1.09 -21.65
C LYS A 242 -1.26 0.23 -20.67
N ASN A 243 -2.15 -0.63 -21.20
CA ASN A 243 -2.90 -1.62 -20.40
C ASN A 243 -3.71 -1.01 -19.23
N PHE A 244 -4.23 0.19 -19.42
CA PHE A 244 -5.11 0.84 -18.45
C PHE A 244 -6.38 0.02 -18.20
N GLY A 245 -6.78 -0.10 -16.94
CA GLY A 245 -8.01 -0.77 -16.52
C GLY A 245 -8.04 -2.29 -16.72
N GLN A 246 -6.91 -2.94 -16.96
CA GLN A 246 -6.86 -4.38 -17.17
C GLN A 246 -7.40 -5.14 -15.93
N GLY A 247 -8.45 -5.93 -16.12
CA GLY A 247 -9.10 -6.67 -15.02
C GLY A 247 -9.86 -5.77 -14.03
N MET A 248 -10.03 -4.49 -14.32
CA MET A 248 -10.94 -3.62 -13.57
C MET A 248 -12.36 -4.18 -13.67
N SER A 249 -12.98 -4.41 -12.50
CA SER A 249 -14.29 -5.05 -12.37
C SER A 249 -15.28 -4.22 -11.55
N GLY A 250 -14.85 -3.08 -11.02
CA GLY A 250 -15.71 -2.14 -10.31
C GLY A 250 -15.02 -0.83 -9.96
N GLY A 251 -15.82 0.19 -9.66
CA GLY A 251 -15.37 1.57 -9.48
C GLY A 251 -15.56 2.43 -10.74
N VAL A 252 -15.23 3.71 -10.65
CA VAL A 252 -15.38 4.69 -11.75
C VAL A 252 -14.08 5.46 -11.93
N SER A 253 -13.67 5.71 -13.17
CA SER A 253 -12.53 6.57 -13.46
C SER A 253 -12.89 7.68 -14.44
N TYR A 254 -12.44 8.90 -14.16
CA TYR A 254 -12.63 10.07 -15.02
C TYR A 254 -11.30 10.47 -15.60
N ILE A 255 -11.17 10.41 -16.92
CA ILE A 255 -9.89 10.60 -17.62
C ILE A 255 -10.01 11.84 -18.48
N PHE A 256 -9.02 12.72 -18.39
CA PHE A 256 -8.86 13.90 -19.25
C PHE A 256 -7.64 13.71 -20.16
N PRO A 257 -7.69 12.77 -21.13
CA PRO A 257 -6.58 12.50 -22.03
C PRO A 257 -6.40 13.65 -23.04
N SER A 258 -5.22 13.74 -23.64
CA SER A 258 -4.94 14.68 -24.72
C SER A 258 -5.71 14.35 -26.02
N ASP A 259 -6.04 13.07 -26.23
CA ASP A 259 -6.84 12.58 -27.34
C ASP A 259 -7.78 11.47 -26.83
N VAL A 260 -9.08 11.77 -26.78
CA VAL A 260 -10.13 10.88 -26.27
C VAL A 260 -10.29 9.63 -27.13
N GLU A 261 -10.24 9.78 -28.46
CA GLU A 261 -10.48 8.66 -29.38
C GLU A 261 -9.29 7.71 -29.40
N ALA A 262 -8.07 8.25 -29.37
CA ALA A 262 -6.86 7.42 -29.24
C ALA A 262 -6.82 6.67 -27.90
N PHE A 263 -7.21 7.31 -26.80
CA PHE A 263 -7.32 6.68 -25.49
C PHE A 263 -8.31 5.50 -25.51
N LYS A 264 -9.53 5.73 -26.01
CA LYS A 264 -10.57 4.68 -26.12
C LYS A 264 -10.08 3.52 -26.99
N ALA A 265 -9.46 3.81 -28.14
CA ALA A 265 -8.95 2.77 -29.04
C ALA A 265 -7.82 1.94 -28.41
N ALA A 266 -6.90 2.57 -27.67
CA ALA A 266 -5.77 1.90 -27.05
C ALA A 266 -6.15 1.02 -25.84
N HIS A 267 -7.30 1.30 -25.22
CA HIS A 267 -7.73 0.65 -23.97
C HIS A 267 -9.11 0.00 -24.07
N ALA A 268 -9.56 -0.33 -25.28
CA ALA A 268 -10.79 -1.05 -25.52
C ALA A 268 -10.73 -2.47 -24.93
N LEU A 269 -11.34 -2.65 -23.76
CA LEU A 269 -11.46 -3.93 -23.06
C LEU A 269 -12.94 -4.26 -22.87
N ASN A 270 -13.30 -5.54 -22.95
CA ASN A 270 -14.68 -5.99 -22.70
C ASN A 270 -15.18 -5.74 -21.26
N THR A 271 -14.28 -5.35 -20.35
CA THR A 271 -14.57 -5.04 -18.95
C THR A 271 -14.69 -3.54 -18.69
N LEU A 272 -14.48 -2.69 -19.70
CA LEU A 272 -14.56 -1.25 -19.61
C LEU A 272 -15.63 -0.73 -20.55
N ASP A 273 -16.34 0.30 -20.10
CA ASP A 273 -17.23 1.11 -20.94
C ASP A 273 -16.80 2.58 -20.83
N PHE A 274 -16.95 3.32 -21.93
CA PHE A 274 -16.44 4.69 -22.03
C PHE A 274 -17.55 5.65 -22.45
N ASP A 275 -18.07 6.39 -21.47
CA ASP A 275 -19.16 7.35 -21.66
C ASP A 275 -18.79 8.75 -21.16
N ALA A 276 -19.50 9.74 -21.71
CA ALA A 276 -19.52 11.11 -21.20
C ALA A 276 -20.30 11.18 -19.88
N VAL A 277 -19.88 12.08 -18.99
CA VAL A 277 -20.57 12.30 -17.70
C VAL A 277 -21.86 13.09 -17.97
N THR A 278 -23.00 12.40 -17.93
CA THR A 278 -24.32 13.00 -18.18
C THR A 278 -25.20 13.07 -16.94
N ASP A 279 -24.91 12.25 -15.92
CA ASP A 279 -25.64 12.30 -14.65
C ASP A 279 -25.20 13.49 -13.81
N ALA A 280 -26.17 14.30 -13.36
CA ALA A 280 -25.89 15.52 -12.62
C ALA A 280 -25.23 15.26 -11.24
N LYS A 281 -25.52 14.13 -10.58
CA LYS A 281 -24.90 13.81 -9.28
C LYS A 281 -23.46 13.35 -9.47
N GLU A 282 -23.20 12.61 -10.53
CA GLU A 282 -21.85 12.22 -10.93
C GLU A 282 -21.01 13.44 -11.29
N ALA A 283 -21.55 14.36 -12.09
CA ALA A 283 -20.91 15.62 -12.43
C ALA A 283 -20.57 16.46 -11.19
N GLU A 284 -21.51 16.61 -10.25
CA GLU A 284 -21.28 17.35 -9.01
C GLU A 284 -20.19 16.70 -8.14
N MET A 285 -20.16 15.37 -8.08
CA MET A 285 -19.11 14.66 -7.36
C MET A 285 -17.73 14.86 -8.00
N LEU A 286 -17.64 14.81 -9.33
CA LEU A 286 -16.40 15.09 -10.05
C LEU A 286 -15.93 16.53 -9.79
N LYS A 287 -16.84 17.51 -9.85
CA LYS A 287 -16.55 18.90 -9.46
C LYS A 287 -16.01 18.99 -8.03
N GLN A 288 -16.59 18.30 -7.07
CA GLN A 288 -16.11 18.29 -5.69
C GLN A 288 -14.70 17.66 -5.57
N MET A 289 -14.43 16.57 -6.29
CA MET A 289 -13.09 15.95 -6.29
C MET A 289 -12.04 16.90 -6.87
N LEU A 290 -12.36 17.58 -7.97
CA LEU A 290 -11.49 18.61 -8.57
C LEU A 290 -11.30 19.81 -7.63
N ALA A 291 -12.37 20.30 -7.00
CA ALA A 291 -12.31 21.44 -6.09
C ALA A 291 -11.45 21.12 -4.85
N ASN A 292 -11.56 19.91 -4.32
CA ASN A 292 -10.69 19.43 -3.26
C ASN A 292 -9.24 19.36 -3.73
N HIS A 293 -9.00 18.84 -4.94
CA HIS A 293 -7.65 18.81 -5.50
C HIS A 293 -7.04 20.21 -5.57
N VAL A 294 -7.76 21.20 -6.12
CA VAL A 294 -7.32 22.61 -6.11
C VAL A 294 -7.07 23.12 -4.69
N THR A 295 -7.98 22.83 -3.75
CA THR A 295 -7.84 23.28 -2.36
C THR A 295 -6.58 22.73 -1.70
N TYR A 296 -6.27 21.46 -1.90
CA TYR A 296 -5.15 20.79 -1.24
C TYR A 296 -3.81 20.96 -1.96
N THR A 297 -3.83 21.18 -3.28
CA THR A 297 -2.61 21.14 -4.10
C THR A 297 -2.35 22.41 -4.89
N GLN A 298 -3.31 23.33 -4.96
CA GLN A 298 -3.25 24.52 -5.83
C GLN A 298 -3.04 24.17 -7.30
N SER A 299 -3.49 22.98 -7.74
CA SER A 299 -3.31 22.49 -9.12
C SER A 299 -3.92 23.44 -10.14
N THR A 300 -3.07 24.03 -10.99
CA THR A 300 -3.50 24.91 -12.08
C THR A 300 -4.31 24.16 -13.13
N LYS A 301 -4.03 22.86 -13.32
CA LYS A 301 -4.74 21.99 -14.27
C LYS A 301 -6.17 21.73 -13.82
N ALA A 302 -6.34 21.35 -12.55
CA ALA A 302 -7.66 21.12 -11.96
C ALA A 302 -8.50 22.42 -11.95
N GLN A 303 -7.86 23.56 -11.67
CA GLN A 303 -8.52 24.86 -11.71
C GLN A 303 -9.07 25.18 -13.10
N ARG A 304 -8.25 25.02 -14.16
CA ARG A 304 -8.69 25.26 -15.54
C ARG A 304 -9.86 24.36 -15.94
N ILE A 305 -9.84 23.10 -15.52
CA ILE A 305 -10.92 22.15 -15.80
C ILE A 305 -12.21 22.59 -15.10
N LEU A 306 -12.15 23.03 -13.83
CA LEU A 306 -13.30 23.55 -13.11
C LEU A 306 -13.90 24.81 -13.75
N GLU A 307 -13.04 25.74 -14.19
CA GLU A 307 -13.46 26.98 -14.83
C GLU A 307 -14.21 26.74 -16.15
N ASN A 308 -13.89 25.65 -16.86
CA ASN A 308 -14.49 25.29 -18.14
C ASN A 308 -15.36 24.03 -18.06
N PHE A 309 -15.81 23.63 -16.86
CA PHE A 309 -16.40 22.30 -16.65
C PHE A 309 -17.64 22.05 -17.52
N GLU A 310 -18.48 23.07 -17.73
CA GLU A 310 -19.69 22.96 -18.55
C GLU A 310 -19.41 22.79 -20.06
N GLU A 311 -18.18 23.08 -20.49
CA GLU A 311 -17.74 22.95 -21.88
C GLU A 311 -17.03 21.61 -22.14
N ILE A 312 -16.68 20.88 -21.09
CA ILE A 312 -15.96 19.60 -21.15
C ILE A 312 -17.00 18.48 -21.11
N GLY A 313 -17.45 18.05 -22.29
CA GLY A 313 -18.35 16.90 -22.49
C GLY A 313 -17.65 15.55 -22.39
#